data_AF-A0A2H6EQT7-F1
#
_entry.id   AF-A0A2H6EQT7-F1
#
_cell.length_a   1.000
_cell.length_b   1.000
_cell.length_c   1.000
_cell.angle_alpha   90.00
_cell.angle_beta   90.00
_cell.angle_gamma   90.00
#
_symmetry.space_group_name_H-M   'P 1'
#
loop_
_entity.id
_entity.type
_entity.pdbx_description
1 polymer ?
#
loop_
_entity_poly.entity_id
_entity_poly.type
_entity_poly.pdbx_seq_one_letter_code
_entity_poly.pdbx_strand_id
1 'polypeptide(L)'
;MNVLLIIVVALVVLFLAMQFTAYFKSRKFIGQPLPFDKLSSSLKNLIKDKNSVLYFYSPNCHACKQQSPVMEELKKDFSNIFMIDASQNVSDARAFGIMGTPSTIFVKGNQIKDVMIGFRNETALRKKLAEL
;
A
#
# COMPACT_ATOMS: atom_id res chain seq x y z
N MET A 1 26.58 -37.92 1.42
CA MET A 1 25.57 -37.38 2.35
C MET A 1 25.70 -35.86 2.57
N ASN A 2 26.89 -35.30 2.81
CA ASN A 2 27.03 -33.87 3.14
C ASN A 2 26.79 -32.87 1.99
N VAL A 3 27.16 -33.20 0.74
CA VAL A 3 27.04 -32.25 -0.39
C VAL A 3 25.57 -31.93 -0.70
N LEU A 4 24.70 -32.95 -0.69
CA LEU A 4 23.27 -32.76 -0.89
C LEU A 4 22.64 -31.90 0.23
N LEU A 5 23.07 -32.11 1.48
CA LEU A 5 22.61 -31.31 2.62
C LEU A 5 23.02 -29.84 2.48
N ILE A 6 24.26 -29.56 2.07
CA ILE A 6 24.76 -28.19 1.87
C ILE A 6 24.00 -27.47 0.76
N ILE A 7 23.70 -28.15 -0.36
CA ILE A 7 22.93 -27.57 -1.47
C ILE A 7 21.51 -27.23 -1.02
N VAL A 8 20.85 -28.13 -0.28
CA VAL A 8 19.49 -27.90 0.22
C VAL A 8 19.47 -26.72 1.21
N VAL A 9 20.42 -26.65 2.14
CA VAL A 9 20.52 -25.53 3.09
C VAL A 9 20.80 -24.22 2.35
N ALA A 10 21.71 -24.20 1.37
CA ALA A 10 21.99 -23.00 0.58
C ALA A 10 20.76 -22.51 -0.20
N LEU A 11 19.98 -23.41 -0.81
CA LEU A 11 18.75 -23.07 -1.52
C LEU A 11 17.67 -22.52 -0.56
N VAL A 12 17.52 -23.10 0.63
CA VAL A 12 16.59 -22.61 1.65
C VAL A 12 17.01 -21.23 2.15
N VAL A 13 18.30 -21.02 2.44
CA VAL A 13 18.82 -19.70 2.87
C VAL A 13 18.64 -18.66 1.77
N LEU A 14 18.87 -19.01 0.51
CA LEU A 14 18.70 -18.10 -0.62
C LEU A 14 17.23 -17.75 -0.87
N PHE A 15 16.31 -18.72 -0.72
CA PHE A 15 14.87 -18.49 -0.77
C PHE A 15 14.38 -17.60 0.39
N LEU A 16 14.86 -17.84 1.61
CA LEU A 16 14.53 -17.02 2.78
C LEU A 16 15.10 -15.60 2.65
N ALA A 17 16.32 -15.45 2.15
CA ALA A 17 16.93 -14.15 1.87
C ALA A 17 16.11 -13.38 0.82
N MET A 18 15.62 -14.05 -0.23
CA MET A 18 14.75 -13.43 -1.24
C MET A 18 13.45 -12.93 -0.64
N GLN A 19 12.78 -13.73 0.20
CA GLN A 19 11.58 -13.30 0.94
C GLN A 19 11.87 -12.12 1.87
N PHE A 20 13.05 -12.10 2.51
CA PHE A 20 13.48 -11.01 3.37
C PHE A 20 13.74 -9.70 2.60
N THR A 21 14.30 -9.77 1.39
CA THR A 21 14.48 -8.59 0.52
C THR A 21 13.15 -8.00 0.05
N ALA A 22 12.17 -8.84 -0.29
CA ALA A 22 10.83 -8.40 -0.68
C ALA A 22 10.11 -7.70 0.48
N TYR A 23 10.24 -8.26 1.69
CA TYR A 23 9.72 -7.66 2.92
C TYR A 23 10.32 -6.28 3.19
N PHE A 24 11.64 -6.13 3.07
CA PHE A 24 12.32 -4.85 3.29
C PHE A 24 12.05 -3.82 2.19
N LYS A 25 11.97 -4.24 0.93
CA LYS A 25 11.72 -3.34 -0.21
C LYS A 25 10.34 -2.68 -0.11
N SER A 26 9.35 -3.39 0.40
CA SER A 26 8.02 -2.83 0.70
C SER A 26 8.06 -1.85 1.87
N ARG A 27 8.80 -2.16 2.95
CA ARG A 27 8.97 -1.24 4.09
C ARG A 27 9.79 0.01 3.77
N LYS A 28 10.57 0.03 2.68
CA LYS A 28 11.39 1.19 2.29
C LYS A 28 10.59 2.47 2.00
N PHE A 29 9.29 2.36 1.71
CA PHE A 29 8.40 3.52 1.53
C PHE A 29 7.86 4.10 2.84
N ILE A 30 7.96 3.37 3.95
CA ILE A 30 7.52 3.83 5.27
C ILE A 30 8.52 4.87 5.77
N GLY A 31 8.03 6.08 6.08
CA GLY A 31 8.84 7.22 6.52
C GLY A 31 9.34 8.11 5.38
N GLN A 32 9.09 7.78 4.10
CA GLN A 32 9.42 8.68 3.00
C GLN A 32 8.49 9.90 2.97
N PRO A 33 9.00 11.07 2.56
CA PRO A 33 8.15 12.22 2.26
C PRO A 33 7.26 11.86 1.05
N LEU A 34 6.05 12.43 1.05
CA LEU A 34 5.14 12.28 -0.10
C LEU A 34 5.82 12.79 -1.38
N PRO A 35 5.65 12.09 -2.52
CA PRO A 35 6.24 12.47 -3.80
C PRO A 35 5.46 13.63 -4.46
N PHE A 36 5.39 14.78 -3.79
CA PHE A 36 4.62 15.96 -4.25
C PHE A 36 5.06 16.48 -5.61
N ASP A 37 6.27 16.23 -6.05
CA ASP A 37 6.75 16.57 -7.39
C ASP A 37 6.00 15.80 -8.49
N LYS A 38 5.62 14.54 -8.21
CA LYS A 38 5.08 13.60 -9.21
C LYS A 38 3.56 13.40 -9.15
N LEU A 39 2.91 13.90 -8.10
CA LEU A 39 1.47 13.77 -7.93
C LEU A 39 0.68 14.69 -8.87
N SER A 40 -0.55 14.30 -9.21
CA SER A 40 -1.51 15.18 -9.86
C SER A 40 -1.91 16.35 -8.94
N SER A 41 -2.21 17.52 -9.51
CA SER A 41 -2.61 18.71 -8.74
C SER A 41 -3.82 18.43 -7.83
N SER A 42 -4.77 17.64 -8.32
CA SER A 42 -5.94 17.21 -7.55
C SER A 42 -5.54 16.43 -6.31
N LEU A 43 -4.66 15.44 -6.45
CA LEU A 43 -4.23 14.61 -5.33
C LEU A 43 -3.37 15.39 -4.33
N LYS A 44 -2.49 16.28 -4.80
CA LYS A 44 -1.72 17.19 -3.93
C LYS A 44 -2.63 18.02 -3.03
N ASN A 45 -3.68 18.62 -3.59
CA ASN A 45 -4.60 19.48 -2.84
C ASN A 45 -5.41 18.69 -1.80
N LEU A 46 -5.73 17.43 -2.08
CA LEU A 46 -6.46 16.56 -1.16
C LEU A 46 -5.64 16.19 0.07
N ILE A 47 -4.35 15.88 -0.11
CA ILE A 47 -3.51 15.32 0.96
C ILE A 47 -2.62 16.33 1.69
N LYS A 48 -2.48 17.54 1.15
CA LYS A 48 -1.55 18.56 1.68
C LYS A 48 -1.82 18.82 3.17
N ASP A 49 -0.80 18.56 3.99
CA ASP A 49 -0.77 18.78 5.45
C ASP A 49 -1.91 18.08 6.23
N LYS A 50 -2.50 17.01 5.66
CA LYS A 50 -3.64 16.29 6.25
C LYS A 50 -3.37 14.81 6.38
N ASN A 51 -3.88 14.23 7.46
CA ASN A 51 -3.94 12.78 7.61
C ASN A 51 -4.90 12.22 6.56
N SER A 52 -4.41 11.36 5.68
CA SER A 52 -5.16 10.87 4.52
C SER A 52 -4.93 9.38 4.32
N VAL A 53 -5.96 8.66 3.89
CA VAL A 53 -5.85 7.27 3.46
C VAL A 53 -6.18 7.19 1.98
N LEU A 54 -5.22 6.74 1.19
CA LEU A 54 -5.37 6.61 -0.26
C LEU A 54 -5.58 5.14 -0.60
N TYR A 55 -6.76 4.80 -1.08
CA TYR A 55 -7.10 3.46 -1.54
C TYR A 55 -7.07 3.41 -3.07
N PHE A 56 -6.07 2.72 -3.60
CA PHE A 56 -5.87 2.50 -5.02
C PHE A 56 -6.56 1.20 -5.44
N TYR A 57 -7.57 1.34 -6.30
CA TYR A 57 -8.33 0.23 -6.86
C TYR A 57 -8.32 0.27 -8.39
N SER A 58 -8.87 -0.77 -9.00
CA SER A 58 -9.16 -0.80 -10.44
C SER A 58 -10.50 -1.50 -10.65
N PRO A 59 -11.32 -1.08 -11.64
CA PRO A 59 -12.59 -1.75 -11.95
C PRO A 59 -12.40 -3.21 -12.39
N ASN A 60 -11.24 -3.53 -12.97
CA ASN A 60 -10.92 -4.88 -13.48
C ASN A 60 -10.17 -5.76 -12.46
N CYS A 61 -10.16 -5.36 -11.19
CA CYS A 61 -9.48 -6.08 -10.12
C CYS A 61 -10.48 -6.91 -9.30
N HIS A 62 -10.38 -8.24 -9.36
CA HIS A 62 -11.29 -9.15 -8.65
C HIS A 62 -11.27 -8.93 -7.13
N ALA A 63 -10.09 -8.87 -6.51
CA ALA A 63 -9.95 -8.62 -5.07
C ALA A 63 -10.50 -7.24 -4.65
N CYS A 64 -10.46 -6.25 -5.54
CA CYS A 64 -10.99 -4.92 -5.27
C CYS A 64 -12.52 -4.92 -5.13
N LYS A 65 -13.23 -5.85 -5.80
CA LYS A 65 -14.69 -5.97 -5.67
C LYS A 65 -15.14 -6.28 -4.23
N GLN A 66 -14.30 -6.97 -3.45
CA GLN A 66 -14.55 -7.26 -2.05
C GLN A 66 -14.08 -6.13 -1.13
N GLN A 67 -12.95 -5.50 -1.46
CA GLN A 67 -12.34 -4.46 -0.63
C GLN A 67 -13.04 -3.10 -0.74
N SER A 68 -13.49 -2.71 -1.93
CA SER A 68 -14.09 -1.39 -2.18
C SER A 68 -15.35 -1.13 -1.35
N PRO A 69 -16.31 -2.08 -1.21
CA PRO A 69 -17.46 -1.89 -0.32
C PRO A 69 -17.06 -1.64 1.14
N VAL A 70 -16.04 -2.36 1.64
CA VAL A 70 -15.52 -2.17 2.99
C VAL A 70 -14.94 -0.75 3.15
N MET A 71 -14.21 -0.25 2.15
CA MET A 71 -13.69 1.12 2.17
C MET A 71 -14.79 2.18 2.15
N GLU A 72 -15.87 1.96 1.40
CA GLU A 72 -17.03 2.85 1.38
C GLU A 72 -17.79 2.85 2.73
N GLU A 73 -17.86 1.71 3.40
CA GLU A 73 -18.41 1.65 4.76
C GLU A 73 -17.53 2.42 5.75
N LEU A 74 -16.21 2.22 5.69
CA LEU A 74 -15.27 2.94 6.55
C LEU A 74 -15.30 4.45 6.31
N LYS A 75 -15.62 4.91 5.09
CA LYS A 75 -15.77 6.35 4.78
C LYS A 75 -16.89 7.03 5.56
N LYS A 76 -17.86 6.28 6.10
CA LYS A 76 -18.91 6.81 6.97
C LYS A 76 -18.33 7.30 8.30
N ASP A 77 -17.32 6.61 8.80
CA ASP A 77 -16.64 6.92 10.07
C ASP A 77 -15.39 7.78 9.86
N PHE A 78 -14.74 7.65 8.69
CA PHE A 78 -13.45 8.27 8.37
C PHE A 78 -13.52 9.06 7.06
N SER A 79 -13.73 10.38 7.16
CA SER A 79 -13.86 11.28 6.00
C SER A 79 -12.56 11.50 5.21
N ASN A 80 -11.43 11.02 5.73
CA ASN A 80 -10.10 11.17 5.14
C ASN A 80 -9.68 9.98 4.25
N ILE A 81 -10.61 9.08 3.91
CA ILE A 81 -10.37 7.99 2.96
C ILE A 81 -10.72 8.45 1.54
N PHE A 82 -9.74 8.41 0.65
CA PHE A 82 -9.85 8.77 -0.76
C PHE A 82 -9.69 7.51 -1.64
N MET A 83 -10.67 7.28 -2.50
CA MET A 83 -10.65 6.16 -3.45
C MET A 83 -10.12 6.66 -4.79
N ILE A 84 -9.11 5.97 -5.32
CA ILE A 84 -8.37 6.38 -6.52
C ILE A 84 -8.35 5.21 -7.48
N ASP A 85 -8.87 5.43 -8.68
CA ASP A 85 -8.74 4.46 -9.77
C ASP A 85 -7.31 4.52 -10.32
N ALA A 86 -6.51 3.50 -10.00
CA ALA A 86 -5.13 3.37 -10.44
C ALA A 86 -5.00 3.18 -11.96
N SER A 87 -6.06 2.72 -12.64
CA SER A 87 -6.05 2.57 -14.10
C SER A 87 -6.17 3.91 -14.84
N GLN A 88 -6.81 4.90 -14.21
CA GLN A 88 -6.90 6.26 -14.72
C GLN A 88 -5.78 7.16 -14.18
N ASN A 89 -5.29 6.90 -12.97
CA ASN A 89 -4.28 7.70 -12.26
C ASN A 89 -2.94 6.95 -12.17
N VAL A 90 -2.46 6.45 -13.32
CA VAL A 90 -1.26 5.60 -13.41
C VAL A 90 -0.01 6.32 -12.89
N SER A 91 0.14 7.61 -13.16
CA SER A 91 1.28 8.41 -12.68
C SER A 91 1.30 8.50 -11.16
N ASP A 92 0.14 8.74 -10.53
CA ASP A 92 0.00 8.84 -9.08
C ASP A 92 0.28 7.50 -8.41
N ALA A 93 -0.29 6.41 -8.95
CA ALA A 93 -0.01 5.06 -8.47
C ALA A 93 1.49 4.71 -8.55
N ARG A 94 2.16 5.04 -9.68
CA ARG A 94 3.60 4.84 -9.84
C ARG A 94 4.43 5.71 -8.90
N ALA A 95 4.02 6.96 -8.65
CA ALA A 95 4.72 7.86 -7.74
C ALA A 95 4.81 7.26 -6.33
N PHE A 96 3.77 6.55 -5.90
CA PHE A 96 3.73 5.81 -4.65
C PHE A 96 4.33 4.39 -4.70
N GLY A 97 4.92 3.99 -5.83
CA GLY A 97 5.51 2.66 -5.99
C GLY A 97 4.50 1.51 -6.03
N ILE A 98 3.22 1.81 -6.32
CA ILE A 98 2.16 0.80 -6.37
C ILE A 98 2.30 -0.03 -7.63
N MET A 99 2.57 -1.32 -7.45
CA MET A 99 2.68 -2.28 -8.55
C MET A 99 1.42 -3.15 -8.74
N GLY A 100 0.44 -3.03 -7.84
CA GLY A 100 -0.78 -3.84 -7.91
C GLY A 100 -1.91 -3.28 -7.05
N THR A 101 -3.13 -3.62 -7.42
CA THR A 101 -4.36 -3.28 -6.70
C THR A 101 -5.00 -4.54 -6.10
N PRO A 102 -5.68 -4.47 -4.95
CA PRO A 102 -5.89 -3.28 -4.12
C PRO A 102 -4.62 -2.88 -3.35
N SER A 103 -4.40 -1.57 -3.18
CA SER A 103 -3.34 -1.04 -2.31
C SER A 103 -3.86 0.14 -1.50
N THR A 104 -3.48 0.22 -0.24
CA THR A 104 -3.88 1.30 0.69
C THR A 104 -2.65 1.96 1.27
N ILE A 105 -2.61 3.29 1.21
CA ILE A 105 -1.51 4.11 1.72
C ILE A 105 -2.04 4.99 2.84
N PHE A 106 -1.35 4.95 3.98
CA PHE A 106 -1.67 5.74 5.15
C PHE A 106 -0.68 6.91 5.23
N VAL A 107 -1.22 8.12 5.16
CA VAL A 107 -0.46 9.37 5.14
C VAL A 107 -0.77 10.13 6.42
N LYS A 108 0.26 10.59 7.12
CA LYS A 108 0.15 11.46 8.29
C LYS A 108 0.94 12.73 8.05
N GLY A 109 0.25 13.86 7.92
CA GLY A 109 0.83 15.10 7.44
C GLY A 109 1.53 14.91 6.08
N ASN A 110 2.85 15.11 6.05
CA ASN A 110 3.65 15.07 4.82
C ASN A 110 4.39 13.74 4.56
N GLN A 111 4.07 12.69 5.35
CA GLN A 111 4.82 11.44 5.37
C GLN A 111 3.93 10.22 5.15
N ILE A 112 4.47 9.24 4.43
CA ILE A 112 3.87 7.91 4.31
C ILE A 112 4.16 7.14 5.61
N LYS A 113 3.12 6.78 6.37
CA LYS A 113 3.24 6.02 7.63
C LYS A 113 3.11 4.53 7.44
N ASP A 114 2.27 4.09 6.52
CA ASP A 114 2.09 2.67 6.25
C ASP A 114 1.62 2.45 4.81
N VAL A 115 1.94 1.28 4.26
CA VAL A 115 1.51 0.84 2.94
C VAL A 115 1.05 -0.61 3.05
N MET A 116 -0.20 -0.84 2.72
CA MET A 116 -0.82 -2.16 2.69
C MET A 116 -1.11 -2.57 1.25
N ILE A 117 -0.42 -3.62 0.80
CA ILE A 117 -0.65 -4.21 -0.51
C ILE A 117 -1.55 -5.43 -0.35
N GLY A 118 -2.57 -5.51 -1.20
CA GLY A 118 -3.55 -6.58 -1.25
C GLY A 118 -4.74 -6.38 -0.33
N PHE A 119 -5.64 -7.36 -0.36
CA PHE A 119 -6.86 -7.36 0.43
C PHE A 119 -6.56 -7.36 1.94
N ARG A 120 -7.38 -6.65 2.71
CA ARG A 120 -7.33 -6.55 4.17
C ARG A 120 -8.75 -6.60 4.73
N ASN A 121 -8.92 -7.37 5.79
CA ASN A 121 -10.17 -7.36 6.52
C ASN A 121 -10.42 -5.98 7.17
N GLU A 122 -11.68 -5.70 7.45
CA GLU A 122 -12.11 -4.42 8.02
C GLU A 122 -11.41 -4.11 9.36
N THR A 123 -11.27 -5.11 10.23
CA THR A 123 -10.61 -4.95 11.54
C THR A 123 -9.18 -4.43 11.41
N ALA A 124 -8.40 -4.96 10.47
CA ALA A 124 -7.03 -4.53 10.24
C ALA A 124 -6.97 -3.09 9.71
N LEU A 125 -7.91 -2.70 8.84
CA LEU A 125 -8.01 -1.33 8.32
C LEU A 125 -8.40 -0.35 9.42
N ARG A 126 -9.42 -0.67 10.23
CA ARG A 126 -9.86 0.17 11.36
C ARG A 126 -8.74 0.40 12.35
N LYS A 127 -7.98 -0.65 12.68
CA LYS A 127 -6.80 -0.54 13.55
C LYS A 127 -5.82 0.51 13.02
N LYS A 128 -5.53 0.49 11.72
CA LYS A 128 -4.60 1.43 11.09
C LYS A 128 -5.15 2.84 10.95
N LEU A 129 -6.43 2.97 10.65
CA LEU A 129 -7.13 4.24 10.60
C LEU A 129 -7.12 4.95 11.96
N ALA A 130 -7.23 4.19 13.06
CA ALA A 130 -7.14 4.72 14.42
C ALA A 130 -5.72 5.15 14.83
N GLU A 131 -4.67 4.68 14.14
CA GLU A 131 -3.27 5.04 14.41
C GLU A 131 -2.84 6.37 13.72
N LEU A 132 -3.68 6.92 12.84
CA LEU A 132 -3.39 8.12 12.03
C LEU A 132 -3.54 9.44 12.79
#